data_AF-A0A436R7C5-F1
#
_entry.id   AF-A0A436R7C5-F1
#
_cell.length_a   1.000
_cell.length_b   1.000
_cell.length_c   1.000
_cell.angle_alpha   90.00
_cell.angle_beta   90.00
_cell.angle_gamma   90.00
#
_symmetry.space_group_name_H-M   'P 1'
#
loop_
_entity.id
_entity.type
_entity.pdbx_description
1 polymer ?
#
loop_
_entity_poly.entity_id
_entity_poly.type
_entity_poly.pdbx_seq_one_letter_code
_entity_poly.pdbx_strand_id
1 'polypeptide(L)' 'MMLSVDIRHRLGDFAVEARFDSAGRLTALFGPSGSGKSTLIKLIAGLIRPDKGRIAVDGRVLADTEARI' A
#
# COMPACT_ATOMS: atom_id res chain seq x y z
N MET A 1 9.86 7.29 -10.83
CA MET A 1 8.72 7.31 -9.90
C MET A 1 9.16 6.56 -8.65
N MET A 2 9.22 7.25 -7.53
CA MET A 2 9.49 6.69 -6.21
C MET A 2 8.16 6.42 -5.53
N LEU A 3 7.82 5.15 -5.32
CA LEU A 3 6.67 4.73 -4.52
C LEU A 3 7.16 4.34 -3.13
N SER A 4 6.62 4.98 -2.10
CA SER A 4 6.86 4.64 -0.69
C SER A 4 5.55 4.18 -0.06
N VAL A 5 5.58 2.99 0.53
CA VAL A 5 4.41 2.36 1.17
C VAL A 5 4.83 1.91 2.55
N ASP A 6 4.11 2.35 3.57
CA ASP A 6 4.15 1.79 4.92
C ASP A 6 2.71 1.77 5.44
N ILE A 7 2.02 0.64 5.27
CA ILE A 7 0.59 0.52 5.59
C ILE A 7 0.24 -0.77 6.31
N ARG A 8 -0.88 -0.70 7.03
CA ARG A 8 -1.61 -1.85 7.55
C ARG A 8 -3.09 -1.71 7.26
N HIS A 9 -3.73 -2.80 6.87
CA HIS A 9 -5.17 -2.85 6.66
C HIS A 9 -5.73 -4.24 6.94
N ARG A 10 -6.89 -4.32 7.58
CA ARG A 10 -7.55 -5.57 7.97
C ARG A 10 -8.83 -5.80 7.15
N LEU A 11 -9.02 -7.02 6.66
CA LEU A 11 -10.22 -7.50 5.97
C LEU A 11 -10.74 -8.74 6.71
N GLY A 12 -11.65 -8.52 7.67
CA GLY A 12 -12.10 -9.59 8.57
C GLY A 12 -10.90 -10.18 9.33
N ASP A 13 -10.68 -11.48 9.16
CA ASP A 13 -9.59 -12.21 9.83
C ASP A 13 -8.24 -12.11 9.10
N PHE A 14 -8.21 -11.47 7.94
CA PHE A 14 -7.00 -11.30 7.12
C PHE A 14 -6.39 -9.91 7.31
N ALA A 15 -5.06 -9.82 7.33
CA ALA A 15 -4.34 -8.55 7.42
C ALA A 15 -3.33 -8.41 6.28
N VAL A 16 -3.28 -7.22 5.68
CA VAL A 16 -2.23 -6.79 4.75
C VAL A 16 -1.35 -5.79 5.46
N GLU A 17 -0.07 -6.12 5.61
CA GLU A 17 0.97 -5.20 6.06
C GLU A 17 2.05 -5.13 4.99
N ALA A 18 2.43 -3.92 4.61
CA ALA A 18 3.45 -3.72 3.58
C ALA A 18 4.29 -2.49 3.92
N ARG A 19 5.60 -2.68 3.98
CA ARG A 19 6.58 -1.61 4.12
C ARG A 19 7.68 -1.78 3.09
N PHE A 20 7.71 -0.90 2.08
CA PHE A 20 8.73 -0.91 1.05
C PHE A 20 8.83 0.43 0.33
N ASP A 21 10.01 0.67 -0.22
CA ASP A 21 10.26 1.72 -1.20
C ASP A 21 10.57 1.09 -2.56
N SER A 22 10.04 1.68 -3.63
CA SER A 22 10.34 1.27 -4.99
C SER A 22 10.69 2.48 -5.85
N ALA A 23 11.94 2.50 -6.33
CA ALA A 23 12.45 3.48 -7.29
C ALA A 23 12.53 2.93 -8.73
N GLY A 24 12.02 1.73 -8.98
CA GLY A 24 12.16 1.02 -10.24
C GLY A 24 11.22 1.53 -11.34
N ARG A 25 11.61 1.35 -12.61
CA ARG A 25 10.69 1.52 -13.76
C ARG A 25 9.57 0.47 -13.77
N LEU A 26 9.79 -0.67 -13.12
CA LEU A 26 8.85 -1.76 -12.96
C LEU A 26 9.05 -2.40 -11.59
N THR A 27 7.95 -2.71 -10.91
CA THR A 27 7.95 -3.47 -9.66
C THR A 27 6.99 -4.64 -9.81
N ALA A 28 7.48 -5.85 -9.55
CA ALA A 28 6.66 -7.05 -9.60
C ALA A 28 6.27 -7.46 -8.17
N LEU A 29 4.98 -7.71 -7.96
CA LEU A 29 4.43 -8.27 -6.72
C LEU A 29 3.98 -9.71 -6.98
N PHE A 30 4.64 -10.68 -6.37
CA PHE A 30 4.36 -12.11 -6.55
C PHE A 30 4.00 -12.79 -5.23
N GLY A 31 3.32 -13.94 -5.31
CA GLY A 31 2.92 -14.74 -4.16
C GLY A 31 1.68 -15.59 -4.43
N PRO A 32 1.36 -16.57 -3.55
CA PRO A 32 0.24 -17.50 -3.73
C PRO A 32 -1.11 -16.80 -3.88
N SER A 33 -2.11 -17.47 -4.46
CA SER A 33 -3.49 -16.95 -4.47
C SER A 33 -3.96 -16.67 -3.03
N GLY A 34 -4.72 -15.58 -2.83
CA GLY A 34 -5.19 -15.17 -1.50
C GLY A 34 -4.17 -14.42 -0.63
N SER A 35 -2.91 -14.27 -1.05
CA SER A 35 -1.86 -13.60 -0.25
C SER A 35 -2.01 -12.07 -0.09
N GLY A 36 -3.14 -11.48 -0.49
CA GLY A 36 -3.39 -10.04 -0.34
C GLY A 36 -2.86 -9.14 -1.47
N LYS A 37 -2.31 -9.67 -2.55
CA LYS A 37 -1.74 -8.87 -3.66
C LYS A 37 -2.72 -7.85 -4.25
N SER A 38 -3.90 -8.30 -4.66
CA SER A 38 -4.92 -7.42 -5.24
C SER A 38 -5.39 -6.37 -4.24
N THR A 39 -5.41 -6.70 -2.94
CA THR A 39 -5.73 -5.76 -1.87
C THR A 39 -4.64 -4.69 -1.73
N LEU A 40 -3.36 -5.10 -1.70
CA LEU A 40 -2.24 -4.16 -1.66
C LEU A 40 -2.25 -3.20 -2.85
N ILE A 41 -2.52 -3.70 -4.06
CA ILE A 41 -2.65 -2.87 -5.27
C ILE A 41 -3.82 -1.88 -5.12
N LYS A 42 -4.97 -2.30 -4.60
CA LYS A 42 -6.12 -1.41 -4.35
C LYS A 42 -5.81 -0.33 -3.31
N LEU A 43 -5.05 -0.65 -2.27
CA LEU A 43 -4.57 0.30 -1.27
C LEU A 43 -3.64 1.35 -1.90
N ILE A 44 -2.64 0.90 -2.67
CA ILE A 44 -1.70 1.78 -3.40
C ILE A 44 -2.44 2.68 -4.39
N ALA A 45 -3.43 2.13 -5.10
CA ALA A 45 -4.24 2.86 -6.07
C ALA A 45 -5.26 3.83 -5.43
N GLY A 46 -5.38 3.86 -4.10
CA GLY A 46 -6.36 4.70 -3.39
C GLY A 46 -7.82 4.23 -3.53
N LEU A 47 -8.04 3.01 -4.00
CA LEU A 47 -9.38 2.40 -4.10
C LEU A 47 -9.89 1.88 -2.75
N ILE A 48 -8.96 1.65 -1.81
CA ILE A 48 -9.23 1.30 -0.42
C ILE A 48 -8.35 2.21 0.44
N ARG A 49 -8.91 2.78 1.51
CA ARG A 49 -8.13 3.56 2.49
C ARG A 49 -7.47 2.59 3.49
N PRO A 50 -6.15 2.68 3.74
CA PRO A 50 -5.51 1.88 4.78
C PRO A 50 -6.06 2.25 6.16
N ASP A 51 -6.04 1.29 7.09
CA ASP A 51 -6.45 1.55 8.49
C ASP A 51 -5.40 2.39 9.21
N LYS A 52 -4.13 2.11 8.90
CA LYS A 52 -2.95 2.80 9.41
C LYS A 52 -1.88 2.92 8.34
N GLY A 53 -1.11 4.00 8.42
CA GLY A 53 0.11 4.22 7.65
C GLY A 53 0.02 5.31 6.60
N ARG A 54 0.98 5.28 5.67
CA ARG A 54 1.24 6.33 4.68
C ARG A 54 1.60 5.73 3.32
N ILE A 55 1.08 6.34 2.26
CA ILE A 55 1.42 6.04 0.87
C ILE A 55 1.85 7.33 0.19
N ALA A 56 3.01 7.33 -0.46
CA ALA A 56 3.51 8.47 -1.19
C ALA A 56 4.11 8.08 -2.55
N VAL A 57 3.92 8.95 -3.53
CA VAL A 57 4.43 8.81 -4.90
C VAL A 57 5.19 10.08 -5.26
N ASP A 58 6.48 9.95 -5.60
CA ASP A 58 7.34 11.07 -5.96
C ASP A 58 7.27 12.22 -4.93
N GLY A 59 7.25 11.86 -3.64
CA GLY A 59 7.12 12.81 -2.52
C GLY A 59 5.69 13.32 -2.27
N ARG A 60 4.75 13.14 -3.21
CA ARG A 60 3.34 13.48 -3.01
C ARG A 60 2.67 12.43 -2.13
N VAL A 61 2.13 12.88 -1.00
CA VAL A 61 1.32 12.03 -0.11
C VAL A 61 -0.03 11.77 -0.75
N LEU A 62 -0.39 10.49 -0.89
CA LEU A 62 -1.68 10.06 -1.41
C LEU A 62 -2.61 9.61 -0.29
N ALA A 63 -2.06 9.03 0.77
CA ALA A 63 -2.78 8.67 1.98
C ALA A 63 -1.86 8.85 3.18
N ASP A 64 -2.39 9.42 4.26
CA ASP A 64 -1.74 9.46 5.57
C ASP A 64 -2.82 9.41 6.65
N THR A 65 -2.88 8.29 7.35
CA THR A 65 -3.93 8.05 8.34
C THR A 65 -3.80 8.92 9.59
N GLU A 66 -2.60 9.42 9.91
CA GLU A 66 -2.37 10.30 11.07
C GLU A 66 -2.69 11.75 10.71
N ALA A 67 -2.22 12.20 9.54
CA ALA A 67 -2.52 13.53 9.01
C ALA A 67 -3.94 13.67 8.43
N ARG A 68 -4.71 12.57 8.36
CA ARG A 68 -6.06 12.49 7.78
C ARG A 68 -6.12 12.97 6.32
N ILE A 69 -5.09 12.63 5.56
CA ILE A 69 -5.03 12.77 4.10
C ILE A 69 -5.66 11.49 3.53
#